data_AF-A0A6A5BW19-F1
#
_entry.id   AF-A0A6A5BW19-F1
#
_cell.length_a   1.000
_cell.length_b   1.000
_cell.length_c   1.000
_cell.angle_alpha   90.00
_cell.angle_beta   90.00
_cell.angle_gamma   90.00
#
_symmetry.space_group_name_H-M   'P 1'
#
loop_
_entity.id
_entity.type
_entity.pdbx_description
1 polymer ?
#
loop_
_entity_poly.entity_id
_entity_poly.type
_entity_poly.pdbx_seq_one_letter_code
_entity_poly.pdbx_strand_id
1 'polypeptide(L)'
;MRRLSSLFSSFWTTKKESSTTEPSDGHLDISFEPVYTNNNNNNSQGAILRSNKNLQLSPQEQELVEFSEKIVDLVFVCDNTGSMSGEINVAKDTIQTIITSLHDHFKSDLRFSAVSYRDHSDDYAVKEFPFTRNVQVAKSYIQEMFAEGGGDYPEALVSALKVVSEMPFNKKGKKIVIWIADAPPHGMGASGDSYPEGCKDENNQVIDWIKLGDYLMEKGCVFYTLICERSQNDQQLTLFMDYLATKTHGKCLLLTNANKVPNIIINGCIEDDEMDKLIAEKIKEIGEERAKQMKEEELAEQLQKLTENHKVQQVQTYEVISSNTKQLLECDSLSKVDRNLYCNASNSVKKSGVSRTDETQFNYGEVLCEAPSYSQVYKACKRWK
;
A
#
# COMPACT_ATOMS: atom_id res chain seq x y z
N MET A 1 30.15 51.30 3.70
CA MET A 1 30.43 51.76 2.31
C MET A 1 30.86 50.56 1.47
N ARG A 2 30.44 50.51 0.20
CA ARG A 2 30.97 49.70 -0.93
C ARG A 2 31.12 48.17 -0.78
N ARG A 3 30.19 47.44 -1.44
CA ARG A 3 30.47 46.23 -2.23
C ARG A 3 31.46 46.54 -3.37
N LEU A 4 32.04 45.50 -4.00
CA LEU A 4 32.35 45.25 -5.43
C LEU A 4 33.18 43.94 -5.43
N SER A 5 32.77 42.76 -5.92
CA SER A 5 32.39 42.32 -7.27
C SER A 5 33.51 42.33 -8.31
N SER A 6 34.00 41.15 -8.72
CA SER A 6 34.15 40.72 -10.13
C SER A 6 34.92 39.39 -10.23
N LEU A 7 34.34 38.41 -10.92
CA LEU A 7 35.06 37.31 -11.60
C LEU A 7 34.08 36.67 -12.60
N PHE A 8 34.14 37.10 -13.86
CA PHE A 8 33.39 36.49 -14.97
C PHE A 8 34.06 36.80 -16.31
N SER A 9 34.13 35.78 -17.17
CA SER A 9 34.68 35.80 -18.55
C SER A 9 36.19 36.10 -18.64
N SER A 10 36.97 35.54 -19.58
CA SER A 10 36.69 34.66 -20.73
C SER A 10 37.88 33.68 -20.89
N PHE A 11 37.78 32.54 -21.56
CA PHE A 11 37.86 32.45 -23.03
C PHE A 11 37.23 31.16 -23.58
N TRP A 12 36.65 31.26 -24.76
CA TRP A 12 36.15 30.14 -25.55
C TRP A 12 37.29 29.41 -26.28
N THR A 13 37.17 28.09 -26.43
CA THR A 13 37.72 27.39 -27.60
C THR A 13 36.70 26.37 -28.11
N THR A 14 36.34 26.51 -29.38
CA THR A 14 35.23 25.80 -30.03
C THR A 14 35.62 24.39 -30.47
N LYS A 15 34.76 23.39 -30.21
CA LYS A 15 34.78 22.12 -30.98
C LYS A 15 33.40 21.44 -31.07
N LYS A 16 32.60 21.87 -32.05
CA LYS A 16 31.71 20.99 -32.83
C LYS A 16 32.61 20.08 -33.70
N GLU A 17 32.28 18.87 -34.14
CA GLU A 17 31.13 17.94 -34.01
C GLU A 17 31.63 16.54 -34.48
N SER A 18 30.93 15.41 -34.40
CA SER A 18 29.57 15.06 -33.92
C SER A 18 29.50 13.55 -33.61
N SER A 19 28.72 13.14 -32.60
CA SER A 19 28.13 11.79 -32.54
C SER A 19 26.78 11.85 -31.83
N THR A 20 25.69 11.79 -32.61
CA THR A 20 24.33 11.62 -32.10
C THR A 20 24.15 10.20 -31.61
N THR A 21 24.38 9.97 -30.31
CA THR A 21 23.73 8.87 -29.60
C THR A 21 22.33 9.34 -29.25
N GLU A 22 21.33 8.79 -29.91
CA GLU A 22 19.95 8.84 -29.42
C GLU A 22 19.92 8.29 -27.98
N PRO A 23 19.05 8.79 -27.09
CA PRO A 23 18.89 8.19 -25.78
C PRO A 23 18.36 6.78 -25.99
N SER A 24 19.15 5.77 -25.61
CA SER A 24 18.70 4.38 -25.57
C SER A 24 17.43 4.30 -24.74
N ASP A 25 16.38 3.69 -25.29
CA ASP A 25 15.14 3.43 -24.54
C ASP A 25 15.48 2.82 -23.18
N GLY A 26 14.91 3.41 -22.12
CA GLY A 26 15.33 3.21 -20.73
C GLY A 26 14.96 1.85 -20.13
N HIS A 27 14.95 0.79 -20.93
CA HIS A 27 14.68 -0.57 -20.50
C HIS A 27 15.91 -1.12 -19.78
N LEU A 28 15.89 -1.10 -18.45
CA LEU A 28 16.82 -1.87 -17.64
C LEU A 28 16.43 -3.34 -17.73
N ASP A 29 17.35 -4.19 -18.20
CA ASP A 29 17.20 -5.66 -18.11
C ASP A 29 17.22 -6.09 -16.64
N ILE A 30 16.05 -6.20 -16.04
CA ILE A 30 15.88 -6.78 -14.70
C ILE A 30 15.94 -8.30 -14.84
N SER A 31 17.02 -8.90 -14.35
CA SER A 31 17.05 -10.36 -14.19
C SER A 31 16.17 -10.78 -13.00
N PHE A 32 15.31 -11.77 -13.21
CA PHE A 32 14.50 -12.39 -12.18
C PHE A 32 15.00 -13.82 -11.90
N GLU A 33 15.02 -14.21 -10.63
CA GLU A 33 15.31 -15.57 -10.18
C GLU A 33 14.00 -16.23 -9.70
N PRO A 34 13.62 -17.40 -10.25
CA PRO A 34 12.39 -18.07 -9.85
C PRO A 34 12.58 -18.81 -8.51
N VAL A 35 11.66 -18.58 -7.59
CA VAL A 35 11.48 -19.34 -6.35
C VAL A 35 10.20 -20.17 -6.49
N TYR A 36 10.32 -21.49 -6.34
CA TYR A 36 9.20 -22.43 -6.55
C TYR A 36 8.64 -22.90 -5.20
N THR A 37 7.31 -23.03 -5.09
CA THR A 37 6.65 -23.45 -3.85
C THR A 37 6.60 -24.98 -3.65
N ASN A 38 6.75 -25.80 -4.70
CA ASN A 38 7.31 -27.16 -4.58
C ASN A 38 7.68 -27.86 -5.91
N ASN A 39 8.27 -29.05 -5.79
CA ASN A 39 8.77 -29.92 -6.87
C ASN A 39 7.70 -30.44 -7.85
N ASN A 40 7.35 -29.66 -8.87
CA ASN A 40 6.91 -30.21 -10.15
C ASN A 40 8.03 -30.03 -11.19
N ASN A 41 8.58 -31.15 -11.65
CA ASN A 41 9.70 -31.15 -12.59
C ASN A 41 9.34 -30.43 -13.91
N ASN A 42 10.20 -29.50 -14.32
CA ASN A 42 10.36 -28.95 -15.68
C ASN A 42 9.33 -27.94 -16.23
N ASN A 43 8.27 -27.56 -15.52
CA ASN A 43 7.40 -26.44 -15.93
C ASN A 43 7.55 -25.25 -14.98
N SER A 44 7.72 -24.05 -15.54
CA SER A 44 7.92 -22.79 -14.79
C SER A 44 6.67 -22.23 -14.10
N GLN A 45 5.54 -22.92 -14.20
CA GLN A 45 4.23 -22.42 -13.78
C GLN A 45 4.14 -22.16 -12.27
N GLY A 46 3.37 -21.13 -11.89
CA GLY A 46 3.10 -20.76 -10.50
C GLY A 46 4.32 -20.23 -9.72
N ALA A 47 5.44 -19.91 -10.40
CA ALA A 47 6.67 -19.46 -9.75
C ALA A 47 6.51 -18.09 -9.07
N ILE A 48 7.28 -17.87 -8.00
CA ILE A 48 7.50 -16.55 -7.40
C ILE A 48 8.80 -15.99 -7.99
N LEU A 49 8.69 -15.08 -8.96
CA LEU A 49 9.82 -14.43 -9.62
C LEU A 49 10.34 -13.29 -8.74
N ARG A 50 11.54 -13.44 -8.17
CA ARG A 50 12.20 -12.43 -7.36
C ARG A 50 13.20 -11.65 -8.20
N SER A 51 13.21 -10.32 -8.09
CA SER A 51 14.27 -9.53 -8.71
C SER A 51 15.64 -9.94 -8.17
N ASN A 52 16.63 -10.12 -9.04
CA ASN A 52 17.97 -10.52 -8.62
C ASN A 52 18.61 -9.43 -7.75
N LYS A 53 19.23 -9.82 -6.63
CA LYS A 53 19.73 -8.91 -5.58
C LYS A 53 20.85 -7.96 -6.02
N ASN A 54 21.31 -8.03 -7.28
CA ASN A 54 22.40 -7.21 -7.81
C ASN A 54 22.01 -5.78 -8.24
N LEU A 55 20.72 -5.42 -8.24
CA LEU A 55 20.24 -4.02 -8.37
C LEU A 55 20.44 -3.19 -7.08
N GLN A 56 21.38 -3.59 -6.23
CA GLN A 56 21.59 -3.01 -4.90
C GLN A 56 22.14 -1.59 -4.95
N LEU A 57 21.48 -0.71 -4.20
CA LEU A 57 22.08 0.51 -3.63
C LEU A 57 23.44 0.18 -2.98
N SER A 58 24.39 1.12 -2.98
CA SER A 58 25.66 0.89 -2.29
C SER A 58 25.43 0.61 -0.79
N PRO A 59 26.32 -0.12 -0.08
CA PRO A 59 26.13 -0.42 1.35
C PRO A 59 25.89 0.83 2.22
N GLN A 60 26.53 1.96 1.85
CA GLN A 60 26.35 3.25 2.51
C GLN A 60 24.95 3.83 2.27
N GLU A 61 24.41 3.70 1.06
CA GLU A 61 23.03 4.11 0.77
C GLU A 61 22.01 3.17 1.42
N GLN A 62 22.29 1.87 1.52
CA GLN A 62 21.44 0.93 2.26
C GLN A 62 21.36 1.30 3.74
N GLU A 63 22.49 1.55 4.39
CA GLU A 63 22.55 1.99 5.79
C GLU A 63 21.82 3.34 5.99
N LEU A 64 22.08 4.33 5.15
CA LEU A 64 21.37 5.62 5.18
C LEU A 64 19.87 5.48 4.94
N VAL A 65 19.44 4.50 4.13
CA VAL A 65 18.02 4.18 3.92
C VAL A 65 17.44 3.58 5.19
N GLU A 66 18.01 2.50 5.73
CA GLU A 66 17.48 1.75 6.88
C GLU A 66 17.26 2.61 8.14
N PHE A 67 18.06 3.67 8.33
CA PHE A 67 18.04 4.52 9.51
C PHE A 67 17.40 5.91 9.32
N SER A 68 16.82 6.21 8.15
CA SER A 68 16.20 7.52 7.87
C SER A 68 14.67 7.48 7.95
N GLU A 69 14.11 8.20 8.92
CA GLU A 69 12.66 8.38 9.13
C GLU A 69 12.00 9.19 8.00
N LYS A 70 12.79 9.92 7.20
CA LYS A 70 12.27 10.74 6.09
C LYS A 70 11.88 9.93 4.86
N ILE A 71 12.55 8.79 4.65
CA ILE A 71 12.38 8.02 3.41
C ILE A 71 11.07 7.24 3.48
N VAL A 72 10.19 7.54 2.54
CA VAL A 72 8.95 6.80 2.29
C VAL A 72 9.25 5.66 1.31
N ASP A 73 8.76 4.48 1.64
CA ASP A 73 8.69 3.35 0.72
C ASP A 73 7.28 3.22 0.18
N LEU A 74 7.16 3.12 -1.14
CA LEU A 74 5.91 2.95 -1.84
C LEU A 74 5.95 1.66 -2.66
N VAL A 75 5.05 0.72 -2.34
CA VAL A 75 4.92 -0.54 -3.08
C VAL A 75 3.56 -0.59 -3.75
N PHE A 76 3.53 -0.76 -5.06
CA PHE A 76 2.31 -1.06 -5.80
C PHE A 76 2.14 -2.56 -5.91
N VAL A 77 0.99 -3.09 -5.49
CA VAL A 77 0.63 -4.49 -5.66
C VAL A 77 -0.53 -4.53 -6.65
N CYS A 78 -0.38 -5.25 -7.76
CA CYS A 78 -1.38 -5.25 -8.83
C CYS A 78 -1.73 -6.68 -9.25
N ASP A 79 -3.02 -6.92 -9.31
CA ASP A 79 -3.62 -8.01 -10.04
C ASP A 79 -3.31 -7.88 -11.55
N ASN A 80 -2.76 -8.93 -12.15
CA ASN A 80 -2.35 -8.99 -13.57
C ASN A 80 -3.06 -10.14 -14.33
N THR A 81 -4.18 -10.63 -13.80
CA THR A 81 -4.97 -11.74 -14.37
C THR A 81 -5.77 -11.30 -15.60
N GLY A 82 -6.34 -12.22 -16.36
CA GLY A 82 -7.11 -11.90 -17.57
C GLY A 82 -8.37 -11.06 -17.32
N SER A 83 -8.97 -11.16 -16.12
CA SER A 83 -10.15 -10.40 -15.72
C SER A 83 -9.86 -8.89 -15.69
N MET A 84 -8.67 -8.49 -15.21
CA MET A 84 -8.18 -7.10 -15.18
C MET A 84 -8.06 -6.43 -16.55
N SER A 85 -8.27 -7.13 -17.68
CA SER A 85 -8.12 -6.57 -19.03
C SER A 85 -8.90 -5.27 -19.30
N GLY A 86 -10.03 -5.04 -18.64
CA GLY A 86 -10.79 -3.79 -18.70
C GLY A 86 -10.25 -2.64 -17.83
N GLU A 87 -9.46 -2.94 -16.81
CA GLU A 87 -9.07 -2.02 -15.72
C GLU A 87 -7.56 -1.83 -15.59
N ILE A 88 -6.74 -2.73 -16.14
CA ILE A 88 -5.28 -2.72 -16.00
C ILE A 88 -4.66 -1.43 -16.52
N ASN A 89 -5.21 -0.82 -17.58
CA ASN A 89 -4.76 0.49 -18.06
C ASN A 89 -5.14 1.61 -17.09
N VAL A 90 -6.33 1.57 -16.48
CA VAL A 90 -6.75 2.52 -15.43
C VAL A 90 -5.86 2.38 -14.20
N ALA A 91 -5.53 1.15 -13.80
CA ALA A 91 -4.59 0.85 -12.74
C ALA A 91 -3.19 1.43 -13.06
N LYS A 92 -2.64 1.15 -14.25
CA LYS A 92 -1.34 1.67 -14.70
C LYS A 92 -1.30 3.21 -14.73
N ASP A 93 -2.34 3.87 -15.23
CA ASP A 93 -2.43 5.33 -15.28
C ASP A 93 -2.59 5.95 -13.87
N THR A 94 -3.40 5.31 -13.01
CA THR A 94 -3.51 5.65 -11.58
C THR A 94 -2.15 5.60 -10.91
N ILE A 95 -1.45 4.47 -11.05
CA ILE A 95 -0.12 4.24 -10.45
C ILE A 95 0.90 5.25 -10.99
N GLN A 96 0.97 5.50 -12.29
CA GLN A 96 1.89 6.48 -12.87
C GLN A 96 1.61 7.92 -12.39
N THR A 97 0.34 8.26 -12.17
CA THR A 97 -0.07 9.54 -11.57
C THR A 97 0.39 9.62 -10.13
N ILE A 98 0.14 8.58 -9.32
CA ILE A 98 0.59 8.48 -7.92
C ILE A 98 2.12 8.59 -7.83
N ILE A 99 2.87 7.85 -8.65
CA ILE A 99 4.34 7.94 -8.73
C ILE A 99 4.79 9.37 -8.96
N THR A 100 4.15 10.08 -9.90
CA THR A 100 4.51 11.45 -10.26
C THR A 100 4.19 12.43 -9.12
N SER A 101 2.97 12.39 -8.57
CA SER A 101 2.55 13.27 -7.47
C SER A 101 3.34 13.04 -6.18
N LEU A 102 3.60 11.78 -5.81
CA LEU A 102 4.36 11.45 -4.60
C LEU A 102 5.85 11.74 -4.78
N HIS A 103 6.43 11.52 -5.96
CA HIS A 103 7.78 12.01 -6.24
C HIS A 103 7.85 13.53 -6.14
N ASP A 104 6.84 14.25 -6.61
CA ASP A 104 6.84 15.71 -6.49
C ASP A 104 6.68 16.21 -5.05
N HIS A 105 6.04 15.43 -4.17
CA HIS A 105 5.90 15.76 -2.74
C HIS A 105 7.15 15.38 -1.92
N PHE A 106 7.65 14.14 -2.03
CA PHE A 106 8.75 13.59 -1.23
C PHE A 106 10.14 13.75 -1.87
N LYS A 107 10.23 14.10 -3.15
CA LYS A 107 11.47 14.27 -3.93
C LYS A 107 12.42 13.06 -3.83
N SER A 108 13.60 13.23 -3.23
CA SER A 108 14.64 12.20 -3.06
C SER A 108 14.33 11.18 -1.97
N ASP A 109 13.38 11.49 -1.10
CA ASP A 109 13.05 10.71 0.09
C ASP A 109 11.94 9.69 -0.22
N LEU A 110 11.90 9.17 -1.46
CA LEU A 110 10.91 8.19 -1.91
C LEU A 110 11.59 7.02 -2.66
N ARG A 111 11.29 5.79 -2.25
CA ARG A 111 11.60 4.57 -3.01
C ARG A 111 10.32 3.94 -3.53
N PHE A 112 10.37 3.41 -4.74
CA PHE A 112 9.28 2.72 -5.41
C PHE A 112 9.61 1.25 -5.61
N SER A 113 8.66 0.37 -5.37
CA SER A 113 8.70 -1.04 -5.77
C SER A 113 7.35 -1.42 -6.38
N ALA A 114 7.32 -2.56 -7.06
CA ALA A 114 6.08 -3.14 -7.55
C ALA A 114 6.05 -4.66 -7.31
N VAL A 115 4.86 -5.20 -7.13
CA VAL A 115 4.58 -6.63 -7.10
C VAL A 115 3.37 -6.87 -8.01
N SER A 116 3.51 -7.72 -9.01
CA SER A 116 2.37 -8.20 -9.80
C SER A 116 2.09 -9.66 -9.48
N TYR A 117 0.83 -10.07 -9.45
CA TYR A 117 0.45 -11.47 -9.24
C TYR A 117 -0.63 -11.92 -10.24
N ARG A 118 -0.73 -13.24 -10.40
CA ARG A 118 -1.77 -13.94 -11.18
C ARG A 118 -2.25 -15.17 -10.38
N ASP A 119 -2.63 -16.26 -11.05
CA ASP A 119 -2.93 -17.54 -10.44
C ASP A 119 -1.66 -18.40 -10.27
N HIS A 120 -1.72 -19.38 -9.38
CA HIS A 120 -0.79 -20.49 -9.27
C HIS A 120 -0.75 -21.40 -10.51
N SER A 121 -1.73 -21.35 -11.41
CA SER A 121 -1.76 -22.10 -12.67
C SER A 121 -1.00 -21.43 -13.84
N ASP A 122 -0.70 -20.14 -13.72
CA ASP A 122 -0.10 -19.31 -14.77
C ASP A 122 1.41 -19.48 -14.93
N ASP A 123 2.03 -18.74 -15.84
CA ASP A 123 3.48 -18.70 -16.08
C ASP A 123 4.27 -18.17 -14.87
N TYR A 124 3.67 -17.33 -14.03
CA TYR A 124 4.13 -16.97 -12.69
C TYR A 124 2.94 -16.70 -11.77
N ALA A 125 3.05 -17.04 -10.48
CA ALA A 125 2.06 -16.66 -9.48
C ALA A 125 2.31 -15.24 -8.96
N VAL A 126 3.58 -14.87 -8.73
CA VAL A 126 3.97 -13.54 -8.25
C VAL A 126 5.29 -13.10 -8.89
N LYS A 127 5.43 -11.81 -9.22
CA LYS A 127 6.66 -11.19 -9.74
C LYS A 127 6.97 -9.91 -8.94
N GLU A 128 8.12 -9.89 -8.27
CA GLU A 128 8.61 -8.78 -7.44
C GLU A 128 9.63 -7.92 -8.20
N PHE A 129 9.34 -6.62 -8.35
CA PHE A 129 10.25 -5.61 -8.85
C PHE A 129 10.98 -4.90 -7.70
N PRO A 130 12.31 -4.64 -7.81
CA PRO A 130 13.13 -4.18 -6.71
C PRO A 130 12.90 -2.70 -6.37
N PHE A 131 13.23 -2.30 -5.15
CA PHE A 131 13.13 -0.89 -4.75
C PHE A 131 14.08 0.01 -5.57
N THR A 132 13.53 1.08 -6.15
CA THR A 132 14.27 2.09 -6.91
C THR A 132 13.91 3.52 -6.48
N ARG A 133 14.88 4.44 -6.53
CA ARG A 133 14.64 5.89 -6.41
C ARG A 133 14.41 6.56 -7.77
N ASN A 134 14.65 5.86 -8.87
CA ASN A 134 14.50 6.42 -10.21
C ASN A 134 13.06 6.27 -10.69
N VAL A 135 12.35 7.40 -10.82
CA VAL A 135 10.97 7.47 -11.28
C VAL A 135 10.75 6.80 -12.63
N GLN A 136 11.70 6.88 -13.58
CA GLN A 136 11.52 6.25 -14.89
C GLN A 136 11.62 4.73 -14.81
N VAL A 137 12.46 4.22 -13.91
CA VAL A 137 12.58 2.77 -13.63
C VAL A 137 11.33 2.29 -12.90
N ALA A 138 10.81 3.07 -11.94
CA ALA A 138 9.52 2.79 -11.32
C ALA A 138 8.39 2.73 -12.36
N LYS A 139 8.37 3.66 -13.31
CA LYS A 139 7.38 3.67 -14.40
C LYS A 139 7.54 2.49 -15.37
N SER A 140 8.76 2.02 -15.66
CA SER A 140 8.96 0.86 -16.53
C SER A 140 8.43 -0.44 -15.90
N TYR A 141 8.56 -0.62 -14.58
CA TYR A 141 7.94 -1.76 -13.86
C TYR A 141 6.42 -1.83 -14.09
N ILE A 142 5.77 -0.68 -14.09
CA ILE A 142 4.31 -0.56 -14.28
C ILE A 142 3.94 -0.73 -15.76
N GLN A 143 4.80 -0.32 -16.69
CA GLN A 143 4.62 -0.56 -18.12
C GLN A 143 4.66 -2.07 -18.45
N GLU A 144 5.49 -2.85 -17.76
CA GLU A 144 5.55 -4.32 -17.85
C GLU A 144 4.30 -5.05 -17.33
N MET A 145 3.38 -4.39 -16.61
CA MET A 145 2.15 -5.03 -16.13
C MET A 145 1.15 -5.21 -17.28
N PHE A 146 0.61 -6.41 -17.45
CA PHE A 146 -0.46 -6.68 -18.42
C PHE A 146 -1.35 -7.85 -17.95
N ALA A 147 -2.64 -7.71 -18.25
CA ALA A 147 -3.69 -8.66 -17.93
C ALA A 147 -3.62 -9.89 -18.86
N GLU A 148 -3.34 -11.06 -18.30
CA GLU A 148 -3.33 -12.37 -18.96
C GLU A 148 -3.37 -13.45 -17.88
N GLY A 149 -3.80 -14.66 -18.23
CA GLY A 149 -3.87 -15.76 -17.28
C GLY A 149 -5.13 -15.71 -16.42
N GLY A 150 -5.03 -16.28 -15.22
CA GLY A 150 -6.15 -16.69 -14.39
C GLY A 150 -6.62 -18.11 -14.74
N GLY A 151 -7.03 -18.86 -13.71
CA GLY A 151 -7.54 -20.23 -13.83
C GLY A 151 -8.97 -20.33 -13.33
N ASP A 152 -9.13 -20.44 -12.02
CA ASP A 152 -10.40 -20.24 -11.31
C ASP A 152 -10.65 -18.74 -11.00
N TYR A 153 -11.66 -18.43 -10.18
CA TYR A 153 -12.04 -17.05 -9.88
C TYR A 153 -11.19 -16.40 -8.77
N PRO A 154 -10.77 -17.10 -7.69
CA PRO A 154 -9.80 -16.58 -6.75
C PRO A 154 -8.39 -16.62 -7.31
N GLU A 155 -7.50 -15.81 -6.73
CA GLU A 155 -6.17 -15.54 -7.26
C GLU A 155 -5.09 -15.61 -6.17
N ALA A 156 -3.80 -15.58 -6.55
CA ALA A 156 -2.67 -15.76 -5.63
C ALA A 156 -2.36 -14.56 -4.71
N LEU A 157 -3.37 -13.78 -4.31
CA LEU A 157 -3.24 -12.58 -3.44
C LEU A 157 -2.43 -12.86 -2.16
N VAL A 158 -2.68 -13.98 -1.46
CA VAL A 158 -1.96 -14.28 -0.22
C VAL A 158 -0.48 -14.60 -0.47
N SER A 159 -0.14 -15.16 -1.64
CA SER A 159 1.25 -15.31 -2.08
C SER A 159 1.90 -13.94 -2.34
N ALA A 160 1.17 -12.99 -2.95
CA ALA A 160 1.64 -11.62 -3.11
C ALA A 160 1.84 -10.92 -1.75
N LEU A 161 0.95 -11.14 -0.78
CA LEU A 161 1.07 -10.61 0.58
C LEU A 161 2.35 -11.15 1.28
N LYS A 162 2.68 -12.43 1.07
CA LYS A 162 3.91 -13.07 1.57
C LYS A 162 5.16 -12.44 0.94
N VAL A 163 5.15 -12.23 -0.38
CA VAL A 163 6.21 -11.51 -1.10
C VAL A 163 6.41 -10.11 -0.52
N VAL A 164 5.33 -9.32 -0.39
CA VAL A 164 5.36 -7.97 0.21
C VAL A 164 5.94 -8.02 1.63
N SER A 165 5.54 -8.99 2.45
CA SER A 165 6.04 -9.13 3.83
C SER A 165 7.55 -9.32 3.94
N GLU A 166 8.21 -9.79 2.88
CA GLU A 166 9.65 -10.08 2.85
C GLU A 166 10.48 -8.98 2.19
N MET A 167 9.85 -8.00 1.56
CA MET A 167 10.54 -6.92 0.85
C MET A 167 11.43 -6.11 1.81
N PRO A 168 12.59 -5.61 1.34
CA PRO A 168 13.56 -4.89 2.16
C PRO A 168 13.12 -3.43 2.39
N PHE A 169 12.02 -3.26 3.12
CA PHE A 169 11.50 -1.97 3.56
C PHE A 169 12.50 -1.24 4.47
N ASN A 170 12.55 0.08 4.35
CA ASN A 170 13.20 0.98 5.28
C ASN A 170 12.59 0.81 6.67
N LYS A 171 13.40 0.33 7.62
CA LYS A 171 12.97 0.01 8.98
C LYS A 171 12.28 1.21 9.67
N LYS A 172 12.84 2.41 9.52
CA LYS A 172 12.36 3.64 10.16
C LYS A 172 11.35 4.48 9.36
N GLY A 173 11.27 4.26 8.06
CA GLY A 173 10.42 5.05 7.16
C GLY A 173 8.94 4.69 7.22
N LYS A 174 8.11 5.58 6.65
CA LYS A 174 6.73 5.26 6.29
C LYS A 174 6.74 4.22 5.16
N LYS A 175 5.93 3.18 5.29
CA LYS A 175 5.83 2.07 4.32
C LYS A 175 4.40 2.02 3.82
N ILE A 176 4.17 2.48 2.60
CA ILE A 176 2.83 2.58 2.00
C ILE A 176 2.70 1.49 0.94
N VAL A 177 1.68 0.66 1.06
CA VAL A 177 1.34 -0.37 0.08
C VAL A 177 0.03 0.03 -0.58
N ILE A 178 0.00 0.10 -1.91
CA ILE A 178 -1.20 0.39 -2.68
C ILE A 178 -1.55 -0.88 -3.45
N TRP A 179 -2.65 -1.53 -3.09
CA TRP A 179 -3.07 -2.80 -3.69
C TRP A 179 -4.26 -2.58 -4.61
N ILE A 180 -4.18 -3.05 -5.85
CA ILE A 180 -5.28 -3.00 -6.83
C ILE A 180 -5.68 -4.43 -7.20
N ALA A 181 -6.96 -4.78 -7.04
CA ALA A 181 -7.47 -6.12 -7.34
C ALA A 181 -8.96 -6.14 -7.69
N ASP A 182 -9.38 -7.25 -8.32
CA ASP A 182 -10.78 -7.55 -8.64
C ASP A 182 -11.27 -8.93 -8.19
N ALA A 183 -10.37 -9.80 -7.73
CA ALA A 183 -10.67 -11.17 -7.32
C ALA A 183 -10.27 -11.46 -5.86
N PRO A 184 -10.99 -12.33 -5.15
CA PRO A 184 -10.63 -12.74 -3.78
C PRO A 184 -9.38 -13.63 -3.76
N PRO A 185 -8.71 -13.79 -2.60
CA PRO A 185 -7.68 -14.82 -2.44
C PRO A 185 -8.28 -16.24 -2.37
N HIS A 186 -7.53 -17.23 -2.84
CA HIS A 186 -7.85 -18.65 -2.57
C HIS A 186 -8.01 -18.95 -1.07
N GLY A 187 -8.84 -19.94 -0.76
CA GLY A 187 -9.10 -20.41 0.61
C GLY A 187 -10.19 -19.63 1.37
N MET A 188 -10.84 -18.65 0.72
CA MET A 188 -12.01 -17.95 1.26
C MET A 188 -13.36 -18.61 0.91
N GLY A 189 -13.35 -19.75 0.21
CA GLY A 189 -14.56 -20.54 -0.05
C GLY A 189 -15.38 -20.03 -1.24
N ALA A 190 -14.74 -19.39 -2.21
CA ALA A 190 -15.35 -19.11 -3.51
C ALA A 190 -15.78 -20.40 -4.23
N SER A 191 -16.80 -20.29 -5.08
CA SER A 191 -17.26 -21.43 -5.88
C SER A 191 -16.26 -21.72 -6.99
N GLY A 192 -15.75 -22.96 -7.05
CA GLY A 192 -14.79 -23.39 -8.07
C GLY A 192 -13.32 -23.13 -7.73
N ASP A 193 -13.01 -22.71 -6.50
CA ASP A 193 -11.63 -22.51 -6.01
C ASP A 193 -10.79 -23.80 -6.17
N SER A 194 -9.71 -23.73 -6.97
CA SER A 194 -8.78 -24.84 -7.20
C SER A 194 -7.85 -25.08 -6.01
N TYR A 195 -7.73 -24.10 -5.12
CA TYR A 195 -6.85 -24.10 -3.96
C TYR A 195 -7.64 -23.81 -2.66
N PRO A 196 -8.68 -24.59 -2.33
CA PRO A 196 -9.68 -24.27 -1.29
C PRO A 196 -9.15 -24.28 0.16
N GLU A 197 -7.90 -24.69 0.38
CA GLU A 197 -7.21 -24.55 1.66
C GLU A 197 -6.34 -23.28 1.77
N GLY A 198 -6.28 -22.48 0.70
CA GLY A 198 -5.49 -21.25 0.60
C GLY A 198 -4.10 -21.44 -0.01
N CYS A 199 -3.46 -20.30 -0.33
CA CYS A 199 -2.11 -20.25 -0.88
C CYS A 199 -1.08 -20.84 0.09
N LYS A 200 -0.01 -21.43 -0.46
CA LYS A 200 1.02 -22.14 0.30
C LYS A 200 2.42 -21.58 0.10
N ASP A 201 3.24 -21.72 1.12
CA ASP A 201 4.66 -21.34 1.13
C ASP A 201 5.56 -22.41 0.45
N GLU A 202 6.87 -22.15 0.42
CA GLU A 202 7.91 -23.05 -0.09
C GLU A 202 8.03 -24.38 0.68
N ASN A 203 7.45 -24.46 1.87
CA ASN A 203 7.37 -25.68 2.68
C ASN A 203 6.03 -26.41 2.49
N ASN A 204 5.20 -25.99 1.53
CA ASN A 204 3.84 -26.49 1.27
C ASN A 204 2.90 -26.36 2.49
N GLN A 205 3.14 -25.36 3.35
CA GLN A 205 2.27 -24.97 4.46
C GLN A 205 1.33 -23.83 4.03
N VAL A 206 0.08 -23.85 4.48
CA VAL A 206 -0.87 -22.77 4.21
C VAL A 206 -0.40 -21.48 4.87
N ILE A 207 -0.39 -20.38 4.10
CA ILE A 207 0.04 -19.07 4.58
C ILE A 207 -1.05 -18.48 5.46
N ASP A 208 -0.75 -18.31 6.75
CA ASP A 208 -1.63 -17.68 7.73
C ASP A 208 -1.65 -16.15 7.52
N TRP A 209 -2.52 -15.68 6.63
CA TRP A 209 -2.60 -14.26 6.26
C TRP A 209 -3.13 -13.34 7.38
N ILE A 210 -3.75 -13.90 8.42
CA ILE A 210 -4.11 -13.15 9.64
C ILE A 210 -2.83 -12.74 10.38
N LYS A 211 -1.95 -13.72 10.69
CA LYS A 211 -0.63 -13.45 11.28
C LYS A 211 0.27 -12.61 10.39
N LEU A 212 0.11 -12.73 9.07
CA LEU A 212 0.84 -11.92 8.10
C LEU A 212 0.39 -10.45 8.14
N GLY A 213 -0.92 -10.21 8.35
CA GLY A 213 -1.48 -8.89 8.62
C GLY A 213 -0.96 -8.29 9.93
N ASP A 214 -0.86 -9.09 11.01
CA ASP A 214 -0.19 -8.68 12.25
C ASP A 214 1.27 -8.26 12.00
N TYR A 215 2.05 -9.11 11.34
CA TYR A 215 3.46 -8.84 11.05
C TYR A 215 3.69 -7.61 10.16
N LEU A 216 2.80 -7.35 9.20
CA LEU A 216 2.84 -6.17 8.35
C LEU A 216 2.48 -4.89 9.11
N MET A 217 1.49 -4.96 10.01
CA MET A 217 1.14 -3.88 10.94
C MET A 217 2.31 -3.58 11.90
N GLU A 218 2.93 -4.60 12.50
CA GLU A 218 4.12 -4.45 13.37
C GLU A 218 5.33 -3.86 12.62
N LYS A 219 5.49 -4.17 11.33
CA LYS A 219 6.49 -3.51 10.46
C LYS A 219 6.19 -2.04 10.17
N GLY A 220 4.99 -1.55 10.49
CA GLY A 220 4.53 -0.20 10.15
C GLY A 220 4.22 -0.04 8.65
N CYS A 221 3.81 -1.12 7.97
CA CYS A 221 3.19 -1.02 6.65
C CYS A 221 1.75 -0.51 6.77
N VAL A 222 1.31 0.29 5.80
CA VAL A 222 -0.03 0.89 5.72
C VAL A 222 -0.62 0.58 4.34
N PHE A 223 -1.74 -0.16 4.30
CA PHE A 223 -2.34 -0.63 3.05
C PHE A 223 -3.50 0.27 2.61
N TYR A 224 -3.36 0.88 1.44
CA TYR A 224 -4.44 1.50 0.69
C TYR A 224 -4.92 0.49 -0.36
N THR A 225 -6.03 -0.19 -0.08
CA THR A 225 -6.60 -1.20 -0.98
C THR A 225 -7.62 -0.55 -1.91
N LEU A 226 -7.51 -0.83 -3.21
CA LEU A 226 -8.33 -0.27 -4.28
C LEU A 226 -9.06 -1.42 -4.99
N ILE A 227 -10.35 -1.56 -4.70
CA ILE A 227 -11.20 -2.57 -5.34
C ILE A 227 -11.68 -2.02 -6.68
N CYS A 228 -11.50 -2.81 -7.75
CA CYS A 228 -12.05 -2.52 -9.07
C CYS A 228 -13.59 -2.41 -9.03
N GLU A 229 -14.18 -1.45 -9.75
CA GLU A 229 -15.60 -1.11 -9.60
C GLU A 229 -16.54 -2.28 -9.91
N ARG A 230 -16.20 -3.18 -10.85
CA ARG A 230 -17.00 -4.38 -11.13
C ARG A 230 -17.07 -5.35 -9.95
N SER A 231 -16.06 -5.33 -9.07
CA SER A 231 -15.92 -6.24 -7.93
C SER A 231 -16.30 -5.61 -6.59
N GLN A 232 -16.90 -4.41 -6.60
CA GLN A 232 -17.40 -3.74 -5.38
C GLN A 232 -18.40 -4.58 -4.55
N ASN A 233 -19.07 -5.54 -5.20
CA ASN A 233 -20.04 -6.44 -4.58
C ASN A 233 -19.45 -7.81 -4.19
N ASP A 234 -18.17 -8.07 -4.47
CA ASP A 234 -17.52 -9.30 -4.00
C ASP A 234 -17.26 -9.20 -2.49
N GLN A 235 -17.86 -10.11 -1.74
CA GLN A 235 -17.83 -10.12 -0.28
C GLN A 235 -16.48 -10.62 0.27
N GLN A 236 -15.82 -11.54 -0.43
CA GLN A 236 -14.59 -12.18 0.02
C GLN A 236 -13.39 -11.25 -0.22
N LEU A 237 -13.29 -10.68 -1.42
CA LEU A 237 -12.34 -9.63 -1.78
C LEU A 237 -12.51 -8.42 -0.84
N THR A 238 -13.74 -7.93 -0.66
CA THR A 238 -13.97 -6.75 0.19
C THR A 238 -13.61 -7.03 1.64
N LEU A 239 -13.95 -8.21 2.19
CA LEU A 239 -13.54 -8.57 3.55
C LEU A 239 -12.02 -8.66 3.69
N PHE A 240 -11.31 -9.26 2.73
CA PHE A 240 -9.85 -9.34 2.75
C PHE A 240 -9.18 -7.95 2.64
N MET A 241 -9.65 -7.12 1.70
CA MET A 241 -9.10 -5.79 1.45
C MET A 241 -9.40 -4.78 2.56
N ASP A 242 -10.61 -4.81 3.13
CA ASP A 242 -10.99 -3.98 4.27
C ASP A 242 -10.31 -4.45 5.56
N TYR A 243 -10.13 -5.77 5.75
CA TYR A 243 -9.30 -6.31 6.83
C TYR A 243 -7.87 -5.78 6.74
N LEU A 244 -7.17 -5.95 5.62
CA LEU A 244 -5.78 -5.52 5.50
C LEU A 244 -5.65 -4.01 5.68
N ALA A 245 -6.50 -3.21 5.03
CA ALA A 245 -6.50 -1.77 5.18
C ALA A 245 -6.77 -1.34 6.64
N THR A 246 -7.81 -1.87 7.28
CA THR A 246 -8.16 -1.51 8.67
C THR A 246 -7.09 -1.97 9.66
N LYS A 247 -6.59 -3.20 9.52
CA LYS A 247 -5.51 -3.78 10.36
C LYS A 247 -4.26 -2.93 10.32
N THR A 248 -3.87 -2.48 9.12
CA THR A 248 -2.65 -1.70 8.87
C THR A 248 -2.89 -0.19 8.88
N HIS A 249 -4.02 0.28 9.40
CA HIS A 249 -4.34 1.70 9.57
C HIS A 249 -4.40 2.51 8.25
N GLY A 250 -4.64 1.86 7.11
CA GLY A 250 -4.89 2.49 5.82
C GLY A 250 -6.39 2.70 5.54
N LYS A 251 -6.77 2.63 4.25
CA LYS A 251 -8.16 2.83 3.79
C LYS A 251 -8.47 1.88 2.62
N CYS A 252 -9.64 1.25 2.65
CA CYS A 252 -10.18 0.44 1.54
C CYS A 252 -11.11 1.32 0.69
N LEU A 253 -10.85 1.42 -0.62
CA LEU A 253 -11.47 2.38 -1.53
C LEU A 253 -11.93 1.69 -2.82
N LEU A 254 -12.87 2.31 -3.55
CA LEU A 254 -13.15 1.90 -4.94
C LEU A 254 -12.24 2.64 -5.93
N LEU A 255 -11.83 1.94 -6.99
CA LEU A 255 -11.13 2.51 -8.14
C LEU A 255 -12.10 3.26 -9.09
N THR A 256 -12.98 4.12 -8.55
CA THR A 256 -13.94 4.91 -9.33
C THR A 256 -13.35 6.18 -9.94
N ASN A 257 -12.34 6.77 -9.30
CA ASN A 257 -11.68 7.98 -9.79
C ASN A 257 -10.18 7.96 -9.49
N ALA A 258 -9.45 7.24 -10.36
CA ALA A 258 -7.99 7.19 -10.49
C ALA A 258 -7.29 8.50 -10.11
N ASN A 259 -7.74 9.63 -10.67
CA ASN A 259 -7.11 10.94 -10.54
C ASN A 259 -7.19 11.54 -9.12
N LYS A 260 -8.07 11.02 -8.25
CA LYS A 260 -8.21 11.45 -6.85
C LYS A 260 -7.38 10.62 -5.88
N VAL A 261 -7.02 9.39 -6.24
CA VAL A 261 -6.26 8.47 -5.38
C VAL A 261 -4.92 9.06 -4.89
N PRO A 262 -4.08 9.73 -5.72
CA PRO A 262 -2.86 10.38 -5.22
C PRO A 262 -3.11 11.37 -4.08
N ASN A 263 -4.10 12.24 -4.25
CA ASN A 263 -4.46 13.24 -3.24
C ASN A 263 -5.00 12.59 -1.96
N ILE A 264 -5.75 11.50 -2.08
CA ILE A 264 -6.26 10.73 -0.94
C ILE A 264 -5.12 10.15 -0.10
N ILE A 265 -4.09 9.60 -0.74
CA ILE A 265 -2.91 9.06 -0.06
C ILE A 265 -2.08 10.18 0.59
N ILE A 266 -1.80 11.27 -0.14
CA ILE A 266 -1.04 12.42 0.38
C ILE A 266 -1.75 13.02 1.58
N ASN A 267 -3.03 13.35 1.43
CA ASN A 267 -3.79 14.02 2.48
C ASN A 267 -4.10 13.08 3.65
N GLY A 268 -4.24 11.78 3.42
CA GLY A 268 -4.31 10.76 4.48
C GLY A 268 -3.02 10.68 5.30
N CYS A 269 -1.85 10.82 4.66
CA CYS A 269 -0.57 10.91 5.37
C CYS A 269 -0.42 12.20 6.18
N ILE A 270 -0.98 13.31 5.70
CA ILE A 270 -1.01 14.60 6.42
C ILE A 270 -1.98 14.54 7.60
N GLU A 271 -3.17 13.98 7.41
CA GLU A 271 -4.19 13.71 8.45
C GLU A 271 -3.60 12.90 9.60
N ASP A 272 -2.89 11.80 9.30
CA ASP A 272 -2.23 10.97 10.31
C ASP A 272 -1.09 11.73 11.03
N ASP A 273 -0.27 12.50 10.31
CA ASP A 273 0.83 13.30 10.90
C ASP A 273 0.35 14.48 11.76
N GLU A 274 -0.81 15.07 11.47
CA GLU A 274 -1.43 16.09 12.32
C GLU A 274 -2.05 15.46 13.56
N MET A 275 -2.74 14.33 13.40
CA MET A 275 -3.32 13.57 14.50
C MET A 275 -2.26 13.08 15.49
N ASP A 276 -1.15 12.51 15.02
CA ASP A 276 -0.11 11.97 15.92
C ASP A 276 0.58 13.08 16.73
N LYS A 277 0.78 14.26 16.15
CA LYS A 277 1.28 15.44 16.87
C LYS A 277 0.28 15.92 17.93
N LEU A 278 -1.00 16.01 17.58
CA LEU A 278 -2.06 16.42 18.49
C LEU A 278 -2.21 15.44 19.66
N ILE A 279 -2.21 14.14 19.40
CA ILE A 279 -2.27 13.11 20.45
C ILE A 279 -1.02 13.16 21.32
N ALA A 280 0.18 13.26 20.76
CA ALA A 280 1.41 13.40 21.54
C ALA A 280 1.46 14.67 22.41
N GLU A 281 0.83 15.76 21.98
CA GLU A 281 0.63 16.97 22.81
C GLU A 281 -0.33 16.69 23.97
N LYS A 282 -1.52 16.14 23.69
CA LYS A 282 -2.53 15.90 24.73
C LYS A 282 -2.14 14.81 25.72
N ILE A 283 -1.32 13.85 25.32
CA ILE A 283 -0.75 12.87 26.25
C ILE A 283 0.27 13.51 27.20
N LYS A 284 1.01 14.56 26.78
CA LYS A 284 1.88 15.32 27.71
C LYS A 284 1.07 16.10 28.74
N GLU A 285 -0.14 16.55 28.41
CA GLU A 285 -1.08 17.15 29.37
C GLU A 285 -1.62 16.11 30.38
N ILE A 286 -1.87 14.87 29.95
CA ILE A 286 -2.32 13.76 30.81
C ILE A 286 -1.19 13.19 31.69
N GLY A 287 0.04 13.21 31.16
CA GLY A 287 1.24 12.55 31.69
C GLY A 287 1.49 11.20 31.00
N GLU A 288 2.63 11.05 30.32
CA GLU A 288 2.96 9.87 29.49
C GLU A 288 2.90 8.55 30.28
N GLU A 289 3.47 8.49 31.50
CA GLU A 289 3.44 7.28 32.34
C GLU A 289 2.02 6.88 32.78
N ARG A 290 1.12 7.86 32.93
CA ARG A 290 -0.30 7.59 33.21
C ARG A 290 -0.99 7.04 31.97
N ALA A 291 -0.74 7.63 30.80
CA ALA A 291 -1.30 7.18 29.53
C ALA A 291 -0.86 5.75 29.17
N LYS A 292 0.40 5.36 29.43
CA LYS A 292 0.88 3.98 29.26
C LYS A 292 0.13 2.96 30.11
N GLN A 293 -0.35 3.36 31.29
CA GLN A 293 -1.05 2.48 32.24
C GLN A 293 -2.57 2.38 31.97
N MET A 294 -3.14 3.29 31.19
CA MET A 294 -4.56 3.28 30.80
C MET A 294 -4.86 2.20 29.76
N LYS A 295 -6.12 1.74 29.72
CA LYS A 295 -6.62 0.94 28.58
C LYS A 295 -6.69 1.80 27.31
N GLU A 296 -6.65 1.17 26.14
CA GLU A 296 -6.68 1.89 24.85
C GLU A 296 -7.96 2.70 24.69
N GLU A 297 -9.10 2.12 25.05
CA GLU A 297 -10.43 2.73 24.98
C GLU A 297 -10.54 3.90 25.96
N GLU A 298 -10.06 3.72 27.21
CA GLU A 298 -10.06 4.76 28.25
C GLU A 298 -9.21 5.97 27.84
N LEU A 299 -8.01 5.72 27.31
CA LEU A 299 -7.12 6.76 26.83
C LEU A 299 -7.73 7.49 25.61
N ALA A 300 -8.31 6.76 24.66
CA ALA A 300 -8.97 7.35 23.49
C ALA A 300 -10.21 8.16 23.86
N GLU A 301 -11.04 7.72 24.81
CA GLU A 301 -12.17 8.50 25.33
C GLU A 301 -11.73 9.80 26.02
N GLN A 302 -10.62 9.77 26.75
CA GLN A 302 -10.07 10.96 27.40
C GLN A 302 -9.45 11.93 26.36
N LEU A 303 -8.70 11.41 25.39
CA LEU A 303 -8.12 12.19 24.30
C LEU A 303 -9.19 12.80 23.39
N GLN A 304 -10.28 12.09 23.13
CA GLN A 304 -11.41 12.61 22.36
C GLN A 304 -11.97 13.89 22.99
N LYS A 305 -12.04 13.95 24.33
CA LYS A 305 -12.51 15.12 25.08
C LYS A 305 -11.53 16.31 25.02
N LEU A 306 -10.22 16.03 25.03
CA LEU A 306 -9.20 17.08 24.88
C LEU A 306 -9.09 17.61 23.44
N THR A 307 -9.51 16.82 22.45
CA THR A 307 -9.42 17.16 21.02
C THR A 307 -10.68 17.78 20.43
N GLU A 308 -11.82 17.82 21.15
CA GLU A 308 -13.13 18.32 20.66
C GLU A 308 -13.09 19.65 19.91
N ASN A 309 -12.28 20.60 20.40
CA ASN A 309 -12.18 21.97 19.89
C ASN A 309 -11.01 22.18 18.90
N HIS A 310 -10.22 21.15 18.62
CA HIS A 310 -9.12 21.22 17.66
C HIS A 310 -9.65 20.98 16.25
N LYS A 311 -8.95 21.50 15.23
CA LYS A 311 -9.24 21.21 13.83
C LYS A 311 -8.03 20.53 13.20
N VAL A 312 -8.29 19.41 12.55
CA VAL A 312 -7.30 18.64 11.78
C VAL A 312 -7.80 18.50 10.35
N GLN A 313 -6.87 18.36 9.41
CA GLN A 313 -7.17 18.02 8.03
C GLN A 313 -7.75 16.60 7.95
N GLN A 314 -8.85 16.44 7.22
CA GLN A 314 -9.52 15.15 7.02
C GLN A 314 -9.84 14.99 5.53
N VAL A 315 -9.35 13.92 4.90
CA VAL A 315 -9.58 13.71 3.46
C VAL A 315 -10.89 12.97 3.16
N GLN A 316 -11.68 13.56 2.28
CA GLN A 316 -13.00 13.07 1.90
C GLN A 316 -12.90 11.84 1.00
N THR A 317 -13.42 10.71 1.48
CA THR A 317 -13.22 9.39 0.88
C THR A 317 -14.52 8.60 0.81
N TYR A 318 -14.66 7.78 -0.24
CA TYR A 318 -15.64 6.69 -0.29
C TYR A 318 -14.91 5.42 0.13
N GLU A 319 -15.13 4.99 1.37
CA GLU A 319 -14.48 3.83 1.95
C GLU A 319 -15.40 2.60 1.83
N VAL A 320 -14.85 1.48 1.34
CA VAL A 320 -15.58 0.20 1.19
C VAL A 320 -15.35 -0.62 2.44
N ILE A 321 -16.43 -0.94 3.14
CA ILE A 321 -16.38 -1.59 4.45
C ILE A 321 -17.20 -2.87 4.41
N SER A 322 -16.60 -3.98 4.84
CA SER A 322 -17.30 -5.24 5.09
C SER A 322 -17.87 -5.26 6.51
N SER A 323 -19.08 -5.78 6.68
CA SER A 323 -19.73 -5.93 7.99
C SER A 323 -18.91 -6.76 8.99
N ASN A 324 -18.08 -7.67 8.49
CA ASN A 324 -17.43 -8.72 9.28
C ASN A 324 -15.97 -8.40 9.65
N THR A 325 -15.40 -7.32 9.10
CA THR A 325 -14.01 -6.90 9.34
C THR A 325 -13.66 -6.81 10.82
N LYS A 326 -14.58 -6.30 11.66
CA LYS A 326 -14.37 -6.21 13.11
C LYS A 326 -14.16 -7.56 13.79
N GLN A 327 -14.98 -8.56 13.45
CA GLN A 327 -14.88 -9.92 14.01
C GLN A 327 -13.61 -10.62 13.50
N LEU A 328 -13.22 -10.36 12.25
CA LEU A 328 -12.00 -10.89 11.67
C LEU A 328 -10.73 -10.29 12.31
N LEU A 329 -10.78 -9.01 12.72
CA LEU A 329 -9.70 -8.34 13.46
C LEU A 329 -9.49 -8.86 14.89
N GLU A 330 -10.48 -9.56 15.47
CA GLU A 330 -10.37 -10.23 16.78
C GLU A 330 -9.64 -11.59 16.68
N CYS A 331 -9.40 -12.11 15.47
CA CYS A 331 -8.69 -13.36 15.25
C CYS A 331 -7.16 -13.15 15.25
N ASP A 332 -6.41 -14.05 15.89
CA ASP A 332 -4.93 -14.06 15.95
C ASP A 332 -4.27 -15.07 14.98
N SER A 333 -5.09 -15.80 14.22
CA SER A 333 -4.65 -16.85 13.30
C SER A 333 -5.78 -17.29 12.39
N LEU A 334 -5.44 -17.66 11.16
CA LEU A 334 -6.37 -18.19 10.15
C LEU A 334 -7.14 -19.43 10.65
N SER A 335 -6.52 -20.24 11.52
CA SER A 335 -7.14 -21.43 12.13
C SER A 335 -8.25 -21.13 13.16
N LYS A 336 -8.39 -19.88 13.62
CA LYS A 336 -9.49 -19.44 14.51
C LYS A 336 -10.59 -18.67 13.79
N VAL A 337 -10.41 -18.36 12.51
CA VAL A 337 -11.43 -17.64 11.72
C VAL A 337 -12.62 -18.56 11.48
N ASP A 338 -13.81 -18.11 11.88
CA ASP A 338 -15.05 -18.75 11.44
C ASP A 338 -15.23 -18.52 9.94
N ARG A 339 -15.07 -19.58 9.13
CA ARG A 339 -15.22 -19.51 7.65
C ARG A 339 -16.61 -19.00 7.21
N ASN A 340 -17.63 -19.01 8.08
CA ASN A 340 -18.92 -18.37 7.77
C ASN A 340 -18.78 -16.86 7.51
N LEU A 341 -17.80 -16.18 8.14
CA LEU A 341 -17.54 -14.76 7.96
C LEU A 341 -17.25 -14.38 6.50
N TYR A 342 -16.74 -15.32 5.69
CA TYR A 342 -16.42 -15.09 4.29
C TYR A 342 -17.66 -15.01 3.39
N CYS A 343 -18.77 -15.66 3.80
CA CYS A 343 -19.95 -15.88 2.95
C CYS A 343 -21.23 -15.21 3.48
N ASN A 344 -21.21 -14.66 4.69
CA ASN A 344 -22.33 -13.92 5.29
C ASN A 344 -22.04 -12.41 5.48
N ALA A 345 -20.93 -11.93 4.92
CA ALA A 345 -20.57 -10.52 4.93
C ALA A 345 -21.52 -9.68 4.06
N SER A 346 -21.59 -8.39 4.37
CA SER A 346 -22.23 -7.39 3.51
C SER A 346 -21.30 -6.20 3.30
N ASN A 347 -21.20 -5.76 2.05
CA ASN A 347 -20.37 -4.63 1.67
C ASN A 347 -21.18 -3.34 1.77
N SER A 348 -20.55 -2.27 2.24
CA SER A 348 -21.14 -0.93 2.25
C SER A 348 -20.11 0.11 1.87
N VAL A 349 -20.48 1.04 0.97
CA VAL A 349 -19.66 2.22 0.67
C VAL A 349 -20.10 3.33 1.61
N LYS A 350 -19.18 3.85 2.43
CA LYS A 350 -19.45 4.96 3.35
C LYS A 350 -18.65 6.18 2.96
N LYS A 351 -19.24 7.36 3.15
CA LYS A 351 -18.51 8.62 3.11
C LYS A 351 -17.70 8.77 4.40
N SER A 352 -16.43 9.14 4.27
CA SER A 352 -15.48 9.45 5.34
C SER A 352 -14.95 10.87 5.14
N GLY A 353 -14.53 11.55 6.21
CA GLY A 353 -14.15 12.98 6.19
C GLY A 353 -15.31 13.98 5.95
N VAL A 354 -16.56 13.57 6.18
CA VAL A 354 -17.76 14.43 5.99
C VAL A 354 -17.85 15.52 7.06
N SER A 355 -18.30 16.73 6.73
CA SER A 355 -18.62 17.72 7.76
C SER A 355 -19.75 17.21 8.66
N ARG A 356 -19.60 17.44 9.97
CA ARG A 356 -20.62 17.10 10.98
C ARG A 356 -21.82 18.05 10.96
N THR A 357 -21.73 19.15 10.23
CA THR A 357 -22.77 20.19 10.16
C THR A 357 -23.51 20.23 8.83
N ASP A 358 -22.91 19.70 7.76
CA ASP A 358 -23.50 19.69 6.42
C ASP A 358 -22.96 18.51 5.58
N GLU A 359 -23.73 17.41 5.50
CA GLU A 359 -23.37 16.24 4.70
C GLU A 359 -23.42 16.47 3.17
N THR A 360 -23.93 17.62 2.73
CA THR A 360 -23.95 17.99 1.31
C THR A 360 -22.60 18.53 0.83
N GLN A 361 -21.73 18.99 1.74
CA GLN A 361 -20.35 19.38 1.46
C GLN A 361 -19.42 18.15 1.40
N PHE A 362 -19.67 17.29 0.40
CA PHE A 362 -18.82 16.15 0.10
C PHE A 362 -18.33 16.19 -1.36
N ASN A 363 -17.02 16.25 -1.55
CA ASN A 363 -16.33 16.14 -2.83
C ASN A 363 -15.13 15.19 -2.70
N TYR A 364 -15.14 14.10 -3.47
CA TYR A 364 -14.17 13.02 -3.32
C TYR A 364 -12.72 13.51 -3.53
N GLY A 365 -11.86 13.26 -2.54
CA GLY A 365 -10.47 13.68 -2.50
C GLY A 365 -10.22 15.13 -2.09
N GLU A 366 -11.23 15.90 -1.67
CA GLU A 366 -11.03 17.20 -1.01
C GLU A 366 -10.69 17.04 0.49
N VAL A 367 -10.24 18.12 1.11
CA VAL A 367 -9.84 18.16 2.53
C VAL A 367 -10.76 19.13 3.28
N LEU A 368 -11.32 18.68 4.39
CA LEU A 368 -12.00 19.54 5.37
C LEU A 368 -11.13 19.72 6.62
N CYS A 369 -11.33 20.84 7.32
CA CYS A 369 -10.70 21.12 8.61
C CYS A 369 -11.76 21.11 9.73
N GLU A 370 -11.91 19.94 10.35
CA GLU A 370 -12.97 19.60 11.30
C GLU A 370 -12.41 18.96 12.58
N ALA A 371 -13.24 18.86 13.61
CA ALA A 371 -12.87 18.15 14.84
C ALA A 371 -12.62 16.66 14.57
N PRO A 372 -11.58 16.04 15.17
CA PRO A 372 -11.26 14.64 14.94
C PRO A 372 -12.35 13.72 15.51
N SER A 373 -12.64 12.66 14.76
CA SER A 373 -13.57 11.60 15.15
C SER A 373 -12.93 10.62 16.13
N TYR A 374 -13.76 9.88 16.85
CA TYR A 374 -13.28 8.86 17.78
C TYR A 374 -12.41 7.81 17.07
N SER A 375 -12.73 7.49 15.81
CA SER A 375 -11.92 6.57 14.99
C SER A 375 -10.51 7.13 14.74
N GLN A 376 -10.39 8.41 14.36
CA GLN A 376 -9.09 9.06 14.16
C GLN A 376 -8.30 9.17 15.48
N VAL A 377 -8.95 9.54 16.58
CA VAL A 377 -8.32 9.60 17.91
C VAL A 377 -7.84 8.22 18.37
N TYR A 378 -8.67 7.18 18.24
CA TYR A 378 -8.32 5.80 18.59
C TYR A 378 -7.17 5.26 17.72
N LYS A 379 -7.19 5.54 16.40
CA LYS A 379 -6.12 5.19 15.45
C LYS A 379 -4.77 5.83 15.84
N ALA A 380 -4.75 7.13 16.12
CA ALA A 380 -3.54 7.83 16.56
C ALA A 380 -3.09 7.41 17.97
N CYS A 381 -4.03 7.12 18.88
CA CYS A 381 -3.75 6.54 20.19
C CYS A 381 -3.05 5.17 20.06
N LYS A 382 -3.46 4.32 19.10
CA LYS A 382 -2.81 3.04 18.81
C LYS A 382 -1.41 3.16 18.23
N ARG A 383 -1.15 4.20 17.42
CA ARG A 383 0.22 4.47 16.92
C ARG A 383 1.17 5.04 17.96
N TRP A 384 0.64 5.69 19.00
CA TRP A 384 1.46 6.26 20.07
C TRP A 384 1.88 5.23 21.14
N LYS A 385 1.05 4.22 21.38
CA LYS A 385 1.32 3.13 22.32
C LYS A 385 2.35 2.13 21.80
#